data_AF-A0A972AK14-F1
#
_entry.id   AF-A0A972AK14-F1
#
_cell.length_a   1.000
_cell.length_b   1.000
_cell.length_c   1.000
_cell.angle_alpha   90.00
_cell.angle_beta   90.00
_cell.angle_gamma   90.00
#
_symmetry.space_group_name_H-M   'P 1'
#
loop_
_entity.id
_entity.type
_entity.pdbx_description
1 polymer ?
#
loop_
_entity_poly.entity_id
_entity_poly.type
_entity_poly.pdbx_seq_one_letter_code
_entity_poly.pdbx_strand_id
1 'polypeptide(L)' 'MFQGPSASMGRPENTGNYSMFQADDITVFVEKRILDEYLEDGKITFHLDQFGKFDLIICGS' A
#
# COMPACT_ATOMS: atom_id res chain seq x y z
N MET A 1 -11.64 15.73 5.11
CA MET A 1 -10.20 15.45 4.97
C MET A 1 -10.02 13.95 5.02
N PHE A 2 -9.28 13.35 4.08
CA PHE A 2 -8.98 11.92 4.11
C PHE A 2 -7.90 11.65 5.17
N GLN A 3 -8.18 10.78 6.15
CA GLN A 3 -7.25 10.36 7.20
C GLN A 3 -6.75 8.94 6.91
N GLY A 4 -6.15 8.72 5.74
CA GLY A 4 -5.64 7.41 5.34
C GLY A 4 -4.17 7.47 4.92
N PRO A 5 -3.55 6.32 4.67
CA PRO A 5 -2.14 6.24 4.34
C PRO A 5 -1.82 7.00 3.04
N SER A 6 -0.66 7.65 3.02
CA SER A 6 -0.07 8.24 1.82
C SER A 6 0.93 7.29 1.18
N ALA A 7 0.96 7.27 -0.15
CA ALA A 7 1.96 6.53 -0.92
C ALA A 7 2.90 7.49 -1.66
N SER A 8 4.10 7.00 -1.97
CA SER A 8 5.08 7.67 -2.82
C SER A 8 5.65 6.70 -3.84
N MET A 9 6.10 7.23 -4.98
CA MET A 9 6.75 6.45 -6.04
C MET A 9 8.22 6.21 -5.69
N GLY A 10 8.69 4.97 -5.87
CA GLY A 10 10.09 4.59 -5.65
C GLY A 10 10.23 3.27 -4.90
N ARG A 11 11.48 2.85 -4.70
CA ARG A 11 11.82 1.67 -3.89
C ARG A 11 12.30 2.13 -2.51
N PRO A 12 11.71 1.64 -1.40
CA PRO A 12 12.18 1.98 -0.07
C PRO A 12 13.60 1.45 0.16
N GLU A 13 14.42 2.22 0.89
CA GLU A 13 15.82 1.87 1.17
C GLU A 13 15.95 0.63 2.08
N ASN A 14 14.97 0.41 2.97
CA ASN A 14 14.92 -0.75 3.86
C ASN A 14 13.58 -1.49 3.73
N THR A 15 13.63 -2.70 3.18
CA THR A 15 12.43 -3.53 2.90
C THR A 15 12.03 -4.43 4.07
N GLY A 16 12.81 -4.54 5.15
CA GLY A 16 12.54 -5.49 6.24
C GLY A 16 11.20 -5.29 6.97
N ASN A 17 10.71 -4.05 6.98
CA ASN A 17 9.45 -3.65 7.61
C ASN A 17 8.26 -3.57 6.64
N TYR A 18 8.44 -3.99 5.39
CA TYR A 18 7.41 -3.94 4.37
C TYR A 18 6.92 -5.35 4.02
N SER A 19 5.63 -5.44 3.72
CA SER A 19 5.06 -6.52 2.93
C SER A 19 5.12 -6.13 1.46
N MET A 20 5.48 -7.08 0.61
CA MET A 20 5.65 -6.85 -0.82
C MET A 20 4.53 -7.56 -1.58
N PHE A 21 3.82 -6.80 -2.42
CA PHE A 21 2.80 -7.32 -3.32
C PHE A 21 3.25 -7.04 -4.76
N GLN A 22 3.21 -8.06 -5.61
CA GLN A 22 3.62 -7.96 -7.01
C GLN A 22 2.43 -8.25 -7.91
N ALA A 23 2.20 -7.38 -8.88
CA ALA A 23 1.18 -7.53 -9.91
C ALA A 23 1.76 -7.05 -11.24
N ASP A 24 1.85 -7.94 -12.22
CA ASP A 24 2.47 -7.69 -13.53
C ASP A 24 3.87 -7.05 -13.42
N ASP A 25 4.01 -5.80 -13.86
CA ASP A 25 5.24 -5.00 -13.85
C ASP A 25 5.34 -4.03 -12.65
N ILE A 26 4.38 -4.09 -11.72
CA ILE A 26 4.30 -3.22 -10.55
C ILE A 26 4.64 -4.00 -9.28
N THR A 27 5.51 -3.42 -8.45
CA THR A 27 5.76 -3.89 -7.09
C THR A 27 5.30 -2.83 -6.10
N VAL A 28 4.41 -3.23 -5.19
CA VAL A 28 3.88 -2.37 -4.12
C VAL A 28 4.49 -2.81 -2.81
N PHE A 29 5.17 -1.88 -2.14
CA PHE A 29 5.69 -2.08 -0.78
C PHE A 29 4.76 -1.39 0.20
N VAL A 30 4.16 -2.16 1.11
CA VAL A 30 3.28 -1.64 2.16
C VAL A 30 3.94 -1.90 3.51
N GLU A 31 4.17 -0.85 4.30
CA GLU A 31 4.69 -1.05 5.66
C GLU A 31 3.74 -1.97 6.46
N LYS A 32 4.29 -2.92 7.22
CA LYS A 32 3.49 -3.90 7.99
C LYS A 32 2.48 -3.20 8.93
N ARG A 33 2.88 -2.11 9.59
CA ARG A 33 1.98 -1.30 10.42
C ARG A 33 0.75 -0.76 9.66
N ILE A 34 0.91 -0.44 8.38
CA ILE A 34 -0.20 0.08 7.56
C ILE A 34 -1.18 -1.04 7.24
N LEU A 35 -0.70 -2.26 7.04
CA LEU A 35 -1.58 -3.43 6.94
C LEU A 35 -2.32 -3.65 8.26
N ASP A 36 -1.64 -3.59 9.39
CA ASP A 36 -2.28 -3.81 10.70
C ASP A 36 -3.32 -2.74 11.03
N GLU A 37 -3.09 -1.47 10.64
CA GLU A 37 -3.96 -0.34 10.98
C GLU A 37 -5.09 -0.08 9.96
N TYR A 38 -4.86 -0.33 8.67
CA TYR A 38 -5.75 0.13 7.58
C TYR A 38 -6.25 -0.97 6.65
N LEU A 39 -5.89 -2.24 6.87
CA LEU A 39 -6.44 -3.35 6.09
C LEU A 39 -7.86 -3.66 6.55
N GLU A 40 -8.83 -3.32 5.72
CA GLU A 40 -10.25 -3.60 5.96
C GLU A 40 -10.77 -4.56 4.88
N ASP A 41 -11.20 -5.77 5.27
CA ASP A 41 -11.76 -6.78 4.36
C ASP A 41 -10.88 -7.07 3.13
N GLY A 42 -9.56 -7.20 3.34
CA GLY A 42 -8.59 -7.45 2.27
C GLY A 42 -8.27 -6.22 1.40
N LYS A 43 -8.76 -5.04 1.75
CA LYS A 43 -8.57 -3.80 0.98
C LYS A 43 -7.85 -2.74 1.81
N ILE A 44 -6.87 -2.07 1.19
CA ILE A 44 -6.29 -0.83 1.70
C ILE A 44 -6.59 0.29 0.73
N THR A 45 -7.01 1.43 1.27
CA THR A 45 -7.25 2.63 0.49
C THR A 45 -6.18 3.67 0.82
N PHE A 46 -5.46 4.16 -0.18
CA PHE A 46 -4.36 5.11 0.01
C PHE A 46 -4.43 6.28 -0.97
N HIS A 47 -3.75 7.36 -0.63
CA HIS A 47 -3.63 8.54 -1.50
C HIS A 47 -2.23 8.63 -2.09
N LEU A 48 -2.13 8.72 -3.41
CA LEU A 48 -0.89 8.98 -4.12
C LEU A 48 -0.90 10.44 -4.57
N ASP A 49 0.12 11.19 -4.15
CA ASP A 49 0.23 12.62 -4.49
C ASP A 49 0.19 12.83 -6.01
N GLN A 50 -0.54 13.85 -6.47
CA GLN A 50 -0.79 14.17 -7.90
C GLN A 50 -1.66 13.18 -8.70
N PHE A 51 -1.95 11.99 -8.17
CA PHE A 51 -2.72 10.96 -8.89
C PHE A 51 -4.08 10.65 -8.23
N GLY A 52 -4.24 10.95 -6.94
CA GLY A 52 -5.49 10.80 -6.21
C GLY A 52 -5.57 9.53 -5.37
N LYS A 53 -6.79 8.98 -5.25
CA LYS A 53 -7.12 7.90 -4.30
C LYS A 53 -7.16 6.55 -5.01
N PHE A 54 -6.48 5.56 -4.44
CA PHE A 54 -6.34 4.22 -4.99
C PHE A 54 -6.69 3.15 -3.96
N ASP A 55 -7.15 2.01 -4.47
CA ASP A 55 -7.46 0.82 -3.69
C ASP A 55 -6.45 -0.28 -4.03
N LEU A 56 -5.72 -0.77 -3.03
CA LEU A 56 -4.98 -2.03 -3.12
C LEU A 56 -5.88 -3.15 -2.61
N ILE A 57 -6.23 -4.10 -3.48
CA ILE A 57 -7.03 -5.28 -3.13
C ILE A 57 -6.07 -6.46 -3.00
N ILE A 58 -5.98 -7.01 -1.79
CA ILE A 58 -5.15 -8.15 -1.44
C ILE A 58 -6.06 -9.38 -1.41
N CYS A 59 -6.11 -10.11 -2.51
CA CYS A 59 -6.80 -11.40 -2.56
C CYS A 59 -5.94 -12.45 -1.84
N GLY A 60 -6.48 -13.11 -0.83
CA GLY A 60 -5.82 -14.24 -0.18
C GLY A 60 -5.57 -15.37 -1.19
N SER A 61 -4.38 -15.97 -1.10
CA SER A 61 -4.01 -17.19 -1.82
C SER A 61 -4.72 -18.42 -1.27
#